data_AF-A0A0M0JGX3-F1
#
_entry.id   AF-A0A0M0JGX3-F1
#
_cell.length_a   1.000
_cell.length_b   1.000
_cell.length_c   1.000
_cell.angle_alpha   90.00
_cell.angle_beta   90.00
_cell.angle_gamma   90.00
#
_symmetry.space_group_name_H-M   'P 1'
#
loop_
_entity.id
_entity.type
_entity.pdbx_description
1 polymer ?
#
loop_
_entity_poly.entity_id
_entity_poly.type
_entity_poly.pdbx_seq_one_letter_code
_entity_poly.pdbx_strand_id
1 'polypeptide(L)'
;MTDLRVRLQEDTLPIREVEGSERKRGRLVDRADNFGQSRGRFNIDRIVSTELRREFYAADWFHTIVNTKTHRVVCIVMAFYIGLFLFHVGPVTFDTFIRVCFFSVQTMMTIGYGADDVFFGNCPSMLVLITMQSITGVFASSILFGLMLKRLVRASSRAQTIVFSENAIVRASATDDELYLVIRVAEMRSHQLCQAYVHAYAMCDTTDVIGDTAAASEGAAVHALPMTLTHPTGEMLLVTPCFILHRLDVRSPLLPPELDPMHTRPPADWYDIPQLSH
;
A
#
# COMPACT_ATOMS: atom_id res chain seq x y z
N MET A 1 -8.44 25.45 2.72
CA MET A 1 -8.80 24.38 1.77
C MET A 1 -7.52 23.97 1.07
N THR A 2 -6.84 22.97 1.62
CA THR A 2 -5.49 22.58 1.19
C THR A 2 -5.62 21.62 0.01
N ASP A 3 -5.12 22.08 -1.13
CA ASP A 3 -5.25 21.47 -2.45
C ASP A 3 -4.40 20.18 -2.52
N LEU A 4 -5.06 19.03 -2.55
CA LEU A 4 -4.46 17.70 -2.66
C LEU A 4 -4.44 17.31 -4.14
N ARG A 5 -3.34 17.62 -4.84
CA ARG A 5 -3.19 17.27 -6.26
C ARG A 5 -2.45 15.95 -6.44
N VAL A 6 -3.00 15.10 -7.30
CA VAL A 6 -2.44 13.81 -7.69
C VAL A 6 -2.05 13.92 -9.16
N ARG A 7 -0.74 13.95 -9.46
CA ARG A 7 -0.25 14.09 -10.84
C ARG A 7 0.49 12.81 -11.24
N LEU A 8 0.29 12.34 -12.47
CA LEU A 8 1.14 11.30 -13.03
C LEU A 8 2.55 11.86 -13.24
N GLN A 9 3.57 11.05 -13.00
CA GLN A 9 4.95 11.46 -13.17
C GLN A 9 5.26 11.67 -14.65
N GLU A 10 5.15 12.91 -15.11
CA GLU A 10 5.75 13.37 -16.34
C GLU A 10 7.19 13.78 -16.03
N ASP A 11 8.15 13.11 -16.68
CA ASP A 11 9.56 13.45 -16.59
C ASP A 11 9.77 14.91 -16.99
N THR A 12 10.00 15.76 -15.98
CA THR A 12 10.23 17.19 -16.13
C THR A 12 11.69 17.40 -16.50
N LEU A 13 11.99 17.28 -17.79
CA LEU A 13 13.18 17.87 -18.40
C LEU A 13 12.76 19.11 -19.20
N PRO A 14 13.55 20.20 -19.17
CA PRO A 14 13.22 21.43 -19.86
C PRO A 14 13.16 21.19 -21.38
N ILE A 15 12.18 21.85 -21.99
CA ILE A 15 11.82 21.77 -23.41
C ILE A 15 13.07 21.92 -24.27
N ARG A 16 13.48 20.81 -24.88
CA ARG A 16 14.29 20.80 -26.10
C ARG A 16 13.55 19.88 -27.06
N GLU A 17 12.99 20.47 -28.12
CA GLU A 17 12.36 19.73 -29.20
C GLU A 17 13.38 18.74 -29.77
N VAL A 18 13.18 17.46 -29.46
CA VAL A 18 13.84 16.36 -30.13
C VAL A 18 12.73 15.64 -30.88
N GLU A 19 12.62 15.96 -32.17
CA GLU A 19 11.88 15.14 -33.13
C GLU A 19 12.42 13.69 -33.06
N GLY A 20 11.52 12.73 -32.84
CA GLY A 20 11.79 11.31 -33.07
C GLY A 20 11.98 10.40 -31.86
N SER A 21 11.68 10.82 -30.62
CA SER A 21 11.58 9.88 -29.49
C SER A 21 10.11 9.58 -29.20
N GLU A 22 9.66 8.34 -29.45
CA GLU A 22 8.39 7.85 -28.91
C GLU A 22 8.33 8.18 -27.41
N ARG A 23 7.37 9.02 -27.01
CA ARG A 23 7.04 9.27 -25.61
C ARG A 23 6.66 7.93 -25.01
N LYS A 24 7.59 7.28 -24.29
CA LYS A 24 7.24 6.15 -23.40
C LYS A 24 6.33 6.72 -22.31
N ARG A 25 5.01 6.75 -22.56
CA ARG A 25 4.01 7.08 -21.54
C ARG A 25 4.29 6.20 -20.33
N GLY A 26 4.68 6.84 -19.22
CA GLY A 26 4.91 6.14 -17.96
C GLY A 26 3.66 5.33 -17.62
N ARG A 27 3.82 4.02 -17.44
CA ARG A 27 2.68 3.16 -17.10
C ARG A 27 2.19 3.51 -15.70
N LEU A 28 0.87 3.60 -15.53
CA LEU A 28 0.23 3.85 -14.24
C LEU A 28 0.57 2.76 -13.20
N VAL A 29 0.72 1.52 -13.66
CA VAL A 29 0.99 0.35 -12.83
C VAL A 29 2.23 -0.35 -13.36
N ASP A 30 3.18 -0.60 -12.46
CA ASP A 30 4.41 -1.35 -12.75
C ASP A 30 4.07 -2.80 -13.12
N ARG A 31 4.83 -3.40 -14.07
CA ARG A 31 4.77 -4.81 -14.49
C ARG A 31 6.14 -5.51 -14.46
N ALA A 32 7.09 -5.00 -13.67
CA ALA A 32 8.47 -5.49 -13.61
C ALA A 32 8.66 -6.75 -12.76
N ASP A 33 7.60 -7.32 -12.17
CA ASP A 33 7.70 -8.59 -11.45
C ASP A 33 7.59 -9.79 -12.41
N ASN A 34 7.90 -10.98 -11.91
CA ASN A 34 7.81 -12.21 -12.69
C ASN A 34 6.41 -12.39 -13.31
N PHE A 35 6.35 -12.95 -14.51
CA PHE A 35 5.11 -13.12 -15.30
C PHE A 35 4.39 -11.79 -15.63
N GLY A 36 5.14 -10.68 -15.73
CA GLY A 36 4.59 -9.37 -16.08
C GLY A 36 3.62 -8.80 -15.05
N GLN A 37 3.73 -9.27 -13.79
CA GLN A 37 2.80 -8.90 -12.72
C GLN A 37 3.17 -7.56 -12.08
N SER A 38 2.16 -6.92 -11.50
CA SER A 38 2.36 -5.73 -10.68
C SER A 38 2.66 -6.07 -9.23
N ARG A 39 3.55 -5.29 -8.61
CA ARG A 39 3.83 -5.34 -7.18
C ARG A 39 2.78 -4.60 -6.33
N GLY A 40 1.66 -4.20 -6.93
CA GLY A 40 0.64 -3.35 -6.31
C GLY A 40 1.11 -1.91 -6.10
N ARG A 41 2.12 -1.46 -6.86
CA ARG A 41 2.59 -0.08 -6.85
C ARG A 41 2.03 0.67 -8.04
N PHE A 42 1.37 1.78 -7.73
CA PHE A 42 0.96 2.76 -8.71
C PHE A 42 2.09 3.78 -8.88
N ASN A 43 2.37 4.15 -10.12
CA ASN A 43 3.31 5.20 -10.48
C ASN A 43 2.61 6.57 -10.38
N ILE A 44 2.25 6.93 -9.15
CA ILE A 44 1.51 8.14 -8.83
C ILE A 44 2.26 8.89 -7.75
N ASP A 45 2.63 10.14 -8.03
CA ASP A 45 3.22 11.03 -7.06
C ASP A 45 2.18 11.99 -6.49
N ARG A 46 2.13 12.04 -5.16
CA ARG A 46 1.27 12.97 -4.42
C ARG A 46 2.09 14.21 -4.08
N ILE A 47 1.73 15.33 -4.68
CA ILE A 47 2.42 16.60 -4.46
C ILE A 47 1.72 17.28 -3.29
N VAL A 48 2.36 17.26 -2.12
CA VAL A 48 1.86 17.89 -0.88
C VAL A 48 2.98 18.70 -0.27
N SER A 49 2.67 19.85 0.35
CA SER A 49 3.65 20.65 1.07
C SER A 49 4.35 19.82 2.14
N THR A 50 5.65 20.05 2.34
CA THR A 50 6.49 19.26 3.26
C THR A 50 6.00 19.31 4.70
N GLU A 51 5.47 20.46 5.11
CA GLU A 51 4.93 20.69 6.45
C GLU A 51 3.67 19.86 6.70
N LEU A 52 2.70 19.92 5.79
CA LEU A 52 1.45 19.17 5.89
C LEU A 52 1.70 17.67 5.81
N ARG A 53 2.63 17.23 4.96
CA ARG A 53 3.06 15.83 4.90
C ARG A 53 3.61 15.36 6.24
N ARG A 54 4.45 16.16 6.89
CA ARG A 54 5.01 15.83 8.22
C ARG A 54 3.92 15.75 9.27
N GLU A 55 2.93 16.64 9.23
CA GLU A 55 1.79 16.64 10.14
C GLU A 55 0.95 15.36 10.00
N PHE A 56 0.61 14.94 8.78
CA PHE A 56 -0.14 13.68 8.56
C PHE A 56 0.62 12.45 9.08
N TYR A 57 1.92 12.35 8.79
CA TYR A 57 2.72 11.22 9.29
C TYR A 57 2.96 11.28 10.81
N ALA A 58 3.01 12.48 11.41
CA ALA A 58 3.15 12.64 12.85
C ALA A 58 1.86 12.29 13.61
N ALA A 59 0.70 12.66 13.05
CA ALA A 59 -0.61 12.28 13.60
C ALA A 59 -0.81 10.76 13.57
N ASP A 60 -0.38 10.09 12.50
CA ASP A 60 -0.43 8.63 12.36
C ASP A 60 0.94 7.96 12.54
N TRP A 61 1.60 8.27 13.66
CA TRP A 61 2.95 7.79 13.95
C TRP A 61 3.03 6.25 14.03
N PHE A 62 2.00 5.57 14.55
CA PHE A 62 1.99 4.12 14.74
C PHE A 62 1.99 3.37 13.40
N HIS A 63 1.11 3.75 12.47
CA HIS A 63 1.09 3.11 11.14
C HIS A 63 2.34 3.46 10.34
N THR A 64 2.90 4.65 10.54
CA THR A 64 4.17 5.07 9.94
C THR A 64 5.33 4.14 10.35
N ILE A 65 5.47 3.85 11.65
CA ILE A 65 6.51 2.94 12.15
C ILE A 65 6.33 1.53 11.58
N VAL A 66 5.10 1.00 11.64
CA VAL A 66 4.81 -0.38 11.22
C VAL A 66 5.02 -0.56 9.71
N ASN A 67 4.68 0.45 8.90
CA ASN A 67 4.81 0.38 7.44
C ASN A 67 6.22 0.68 6.92
N THR A 68 7.12 1.16 7.79
CA THR A 68 8.51 1.43 7.43
C THR A 68 9.27 0.12 7.11
N LYS A 69 10.40 0.20 6.39
CA LYS A 69 11.26 -0.97 6.08
C LYS A 69 11.76 -1.66 7.37
N THR A 70 11.86 -2.99 7.35
CA THR A 70 12.12 -3.82 8.55
C THR A 70 13.42 -3.41 9.24
N HIS A 71 14.48 -3.21 8.46
CA HIS A 71 15.78 -2.82 9.02
C HIS A 71 15.72 -1.49 9.77
N ARG A 72 14.96 -0.49 9.29
CA ARG A 72 14.85 0.80 9.99
C ARG A 72 14.11 0.66 11.31
N VAL A 73 13.05 -0.15 11.34
CA VAL A 73 12.31 -0.43 12.59
C VAL A 73 13.22 -1.11 13.60
N VAL A 74 13.99 -2.12 13.16
CA VAL A 74 14.98 -2.80 14.02
C VAL A 74 16.03 -1.81 14.53
N CYS A 75 16.55 -0.92 13.68
CA CYS A 75 17.49 0.11 14.12
C CYS A 75 16.88 1.10 15.12
N ILE A 76 15.64 1.56 14.90
CA ILE A 76 14.93 2.48 15.81
C ILE A 76 14.72 1.82 17.17
N VAL A 77 14.27 0.56 17.19
CA VAL A 77 14.10 -0.21 18.41
C VAL A 77 15.44 -0.40 19.12
N MET A 78 16.48 -0.80 18.39
CA MET A 78 17.82 -0.99 18.96
C MET A 78 18.33 0.31 19.58
N ALA A 79 18.18 1.45 18.89
CA ALA A 79 18.53 2.76 19.41
C ALA A 79 17.71 3.13 20.66
N PHE A 80 16.43 2.79 20.70
CA PHE A 80 15.58 3.00 21.88
C PHE A 80 16.06 2.17 23.09
N TYR A 81 16.39 0.89 22.89
CA TYR A 81 16.96 0.03 23.94
C TYR A 81 18.33 0.51 24.43
N ILE A 82 19.20 0.91 23.51
CA ILE A 82 20.50 1.49 23.86
C ILE A 82 20.31 2.79 24.63
N GLY A 83 19.34 3.63 24.25
CA GLY A 83 18.98 4.86 24.97
C GLY A 83 18.50 4.58 26.39
N LEU A 84 17.62 3.59 26.58
CA LEU A 84 17.18 3.14 27.90
C LEU A 84 18.35 2.59 28.74
N PHE A 85 19.22 1.80 28.13
CA PHE A 85 20.42 1.28 28.79
C PHE A 85 21.35 2.41 29.26
N LEU A 86 21.65 3.37 28.37
CA LEU A 86 22.48 4.53 28.69
C LEU A 86 21.82 5.43 29.75
N PHE A 87 20.49 5.57 29.74
CA PHE A 87 19.77 6.33 30.76
C PHE A 87 19.94 5.73 32.17
N HIS A 88 19.88 4.40 32.29
CA HIS A 88 20.06 3.72 33.57
C HIS A 88 21.54 3.62 34.01
N VAL A 89 22.50 3.58 33.08
CA VAL A 89 23.94 3.50 33.38
C VAL A 89 24.59 4.88 33.56
N GLY A 90 24.05 5.92 32.93
CA GLY A 90 24.59 7.28 32.90
C GLY A 90 24.87 7.97 34.25
N PRO A 91 24.17 7.69 35.37
CA PRO A 91 24.45 8.37 36.63
C PRO A 91 25.69 7.87 37.39
N VAL A 92 26.52 6.98 36.84
CA VAL A 92 27.58 6.28 37.60
C VAL A 92 29.00 6.71 37.19
N THR A 93 29.90 6.78 38.18
CA THR A 93 31.31 7.22 38.03
C THR A 93 32.16 6.27 37.19
N PHE A 94 33.19 6.82 36.54
CA PHE A 94 34.03 6.13 35.54
C PHE A 94 34.78 4.90 36.09
N ASP A 95 35.16 4.89 37.37
CA ASP A 95 35.99 3.83 37.95
C ASP A 95 35.30 2.46 38.02
N THR A 96 33.96 2.40 37.92
CA THR A 96 33.18 1.15 38.00
C THR A 96 32.29 0.91 36.77
N PHE A 97 32.56 1.62 35.67
CA PHE A 97 31.69 1.64 34.48
C PHE A 97 31.36 0.25 33.92
N ILE A 98 32.37 -0.62 33.77
CA ILE A 98 32.19 -1.97 33.19
C ILE A 98 31.30 -2.85 34.07
N ARG A 99 31.49 -2.82 35.40
CA ARG A 99 30.69 -3.61 36.34
C ARG A 99 29.22 -3.18 36.33
N VAL A 100 28.97 -1.87 36.28
CA VAL A 100 27.62 -1.29 36.21
C VAL A 100 26.95 -1.63 34.89
N CYS A 101 27.68 -1.54 33.77
CA CYS A 101 27.18 -1.95 32.46
C CYS A 101 26.76 -3.42 32.47
N PHE A 102 27.62 -4.29 32.99
CA PHE A 102 27.35 -5.72 33.05
C PHE A 102 26.12 -6.02 33.93
N PHE A 103 26.01 -5.39 35.10
CA PHE A 103 24.85 -5.54 35.98
C PHE A 103 23.55 -5.01 35.34
N SER A 104 23.63 -3.87 34.65
CA SER A 104 22.49 -3.28 33.93
C SER A 104 22.01 -4.16 32.78
N VAL A 105 22.93 -4.74 31.98
CA VAL A 105 22.58 -5.73 30.94
C VAL A 105 21.91 -6.96 31.55
N GLN A 106 22.47 -7.50 32.63
CA GLN A 106 21.90 -8.67 33.31
C GLN A 106 20.46 -8.41 33.80
N THR A 107 20.22 -7.22 34.36
CA THR A 107 18.90 -6.83 34.89
C THR A 107 17.91 -6.60 33.75
N MET A 108 18.30 -5.84 32.72
CA MET A 108 17.42 -5.50 31.59
C MET A 108 17.08 -6.72 30.72
N MET A 109 18.05 -7.61 30.48
CA MET A 109 17.86 -8.84 29.69
C MET A 109 17.38 -10.02 30.56
N THR A 110 17.19 -9.81 31.85
CA THR A 110 16.76 -10.86 32.81
C THR A 110 17.67 -12.09 32.82
N ILE A 111 18.98 -11.91 32.57
CA ILE A 111 19.96 -13.02 32.54
C ILE A 111 20.25 -13.50 33.96
N GLY A 112 20.49 -12.57 34.88
CA GLY A 112 20.62 -12.86 36.32
C GLY A 112 21.78 -13.79 36.70
N TYR A 113 23.02 -13.48 36.29
CA TYR A 113 24.19 -14.24 36.75
C TYR A 113 24.50 -14.04 38.25
N GLY A 114 23.96 -12.98 38.85
CA GLY A 114 24.16 -12.62 40.25
C GLY A 114 25.16 -11.48 40.42
N ALA A 115 25.03 -10.74 41.51
CA ALA A 115 25.97 -9.71 41.94
C ALA A 115 26.71 -10.16 43.21
N ASP A 116 27.96 -9.70 43.38
CA ASP A 116 28.80 -10.02 44.54
C ASP A 116 28.15 -9.57 45.87
N ASP A 117 27.37 -8.49 45.85
CA ASP A 117 26.52 -8.04 46.95
C ASP A 117 25.10 -7.76 46.43
N VAL A 118 24.13 -8.55 46.90
CA VAL A 118 22.72 -8.46 46.48
C VAL A 118 22.04 -7.21 47.04
N PHE A 119 22.49 -6.71 48.19
CA PHE A 119 21.86 -5.58 48.89
C PHE A 119 22.59 -4.26 48.68
N PHE A 120 23.74 -4.27 47.99
CA PHE A 120 24.60 -3.11 47.75
C PHE A 120 24.72 -2.23 49.03
N GLY A 121 25.12 -2.84 50.14
CA GLY A 121 25.24 -2.17 51.43
C GLY A 121 23.93 -1.63 52.03
N ASN A 122 22.78 -2.26 51.77
CA ASN A 122 21.45 -1.84 52.23
C ASN A 122 21.03 -0.43 51.74
N CYS A 123 21.46 -0.02 50.55
CA CYS A 123 21.08 1.26 49.97
C CYS A 123 19.66 1.21 49.35
N PRO A 124 18.64 1.92 49.91
CA PRO A 124 17.28 1.87 49.37
C PRO A 124 17.17 2.46 47.95
N SER A 125 18.07 3.39 47.61
CA SER A 125 18.16 3.98 46.26
C SER A 125 18.45 2.94 45.18
N MET A 126 19.29 1.94 45.47
CA MET A 126 19.63 0.90 44.50
C MET A 126 18.45 -0.02 44.20
N LEU A 127 17.67 -0.37 45.23
CA LEU A 127 16.44 -1.17 45.07
C LEU A 127 15.44 -0.47 44.16
N VAL A 128 15.23 0.84 44.34
CA VAL A 128 14.35 1.66 43.49
C VAL A 128 14.86 1.72 42.04
N LEU A 129 16.17 1.88 41.83
CA LEU A 129 16.75 1.90 40.48
C LEU A 129 16.56 0.57 39.74
N ILE A 130 16.83 -0.56 40.40
CA ILE A 130 16.68 -1.90 39.81
C ILE A 130 15.22 -2.20 39.47
N THR A 131 14.29 -1.84 40.37
CA THR A 131 12.85 -2.04 40.12
C THR A 131 12.35 -1.16 38.97
N MET A 132 12.71 0.12 38.93
CA MET A 132 12.36 1.00 37.82
C MET A 132 12.95 0.51 36.49
N GLN A 133 14.21 0.09 36.49
CA GLN A 133 14.86 -0.50 35.31
C GLN A 133 14.13 -1.76 34.82
N SER A 134 13.73 -2.63 35.74
CA SER A 134 13.00 -3.86 35.41
C SER A 134 11.63 -3.57 34.79
N ILE A 135 10.88 -2.62 35.38
CA ILE A 135 9.58 -2.19 34.87
C ILE A 135 9.72 -1.62 33.45
N THR A 136 10.64 -0.67 33.26
CA THR A 136 10.88 -0.04 31.95
C THR A 136 11.35 -1.06 30.91
N GLY A 137 12.21 -2.03 31.28
CA GLY A 137 12.66 -3.09 30.40
C GLY A 137 11.54 -4.03 29.92
N VAL A 138 10.62 -4.40 30.82
CA VAL A 138 9.44 -5.21 30.48
C VAL A 138 8.50 -4.44 29.55
N PHE A 139 8.22 -3.16 29.83
CA PHE A 139 7.38 -2.33 28.96
C PHE A 139 7.98 -2.18 27.56
N ALA A 140 9.28 -1.91 27.45
CA ALA A 140 9.98 -1.82 26.17
C ALA A 140 9.88 -3.12 25.36
N SER A 141 10.03 -4.26 26.03
CA SER A 141 9.96 -5.60 25.42
C SER A 141 8.57 -5.96 24.93
N SER A 142 7.53 -5.57 25.67
CA SER A 142 6.14 -5.72 25.23
C SER A 142 5.84 -4.91 23.96
N ILE A 143 6.30 -3.65 23.89
CA ILE A 143 6.12 -2.79 22.71
C ILE A 143 6.84 -3.40 21.49
N LEU A 144 8.08 -3.86 21.67
CA LEU A 144 8.83 -4.52 20.59
C LEU A 144 8.11 -5.76 20.07
N PHE A 145 7.67 -6.64 20.97
CA PHE A 145 6.94 -7.83 20.59
C PHE A 145 5.66 -7.48 19.83
N GLY A 146 4.89 -6.49 20.29
CA GLY A 146 3.68 -6.01 19.60
C GLY A 146 3.96 -5.48 18.19
N LEU A 147 5.03 -4.69 18.01
CA LEU A 147 5.44 -4.18 16.71
C LEU A 147 5.89 -5.32 15.76
N MET A 148 6.64 -6.29 16.27
CA MET A 148 7.09 -7.44 15.49
C MET A 148 5.92 -8.36 15.12
N LEU A 149 5.03 -8.65 16.06
CA LEU A 149 3.84 -9.46 15.81
C LEU A 149 2.96 -8.84 14.74
N LYS A 150 2.66 -7.54 14.82
CA LYS A 150 1.89 -6.84 13.77
C LYS A 150 2.56 -6.93 12.41
N ARG A 151 3.89 -6.90 12.37
CA ARG A 151 4.66 -7.03 11.13
C ARG A 151 4.64 -8.45 10.57
N LEU A 152 4.73 -9.47 11.41
CA LEU A 152 4.67 -10.89 11.02
C LEU A 152 3.27 -11.27 10.52
N VAL A 153 2.22 -10.73 11.16
CA VAL A 153 0.83 -10.97 10.77
C VAL A 153 0.46 -10.23 9.47
N ARG A 154 1.27 -9.26 9.02
CA ARG A 154 0.99 -8.52 7.79
C ARG A 154 1.02 -9.45 6.57
N ALA A 155 -0.16 -9.72 6.02
CA ALA A 155 -0.35 -10.60 4.87
C ALA A 155 0.10 -10.00 3.51
N SER A 156 0.98 -8.99 3.48
CA SER A 156 1.35 -8.32 2.20
C SER A 156 2.04 -9.26 1.21
N SER A 157 2.64 -10.36 1.67
CA SER A 157 3.21 -11.39 0.80
C SER A 157 2.14 -12.23 0.08
N ARG A 158 0.91 -12.34 0.60
CA ARG A 158 -0.17 -13.10 -0.07
C ARG A 158 -0.59 -12.47 -1.39
N ALA A 159 -0.50 -11.15 -1.54
CA ALA A 159 -0.84 -10.50 -2.81
C ALA A 159 0.06 -10.97 -3.98
N GLN A 160 1.26 -11.49 -3.68
CA GLN A 160 2.20 -11.98 -4.70
C GLN A 160 1.91 -13.41 -5.17
N THR A 161 0.99 -14.13 -4.53
CA THR A 161 0.64 -15.51 -4.92
C THR A 161 -0.52 -15.59 -5.90
N ILE A 162 -1.26 -14.49 -6.06
CA ILE A 162 -2.32 -14.34 -7.06
C ILE A 162 -1.70 -13.81 -8.35
N VAL A 163 -1.90 -14.53 -9.45
CA VAL A 163 -1.35 -14.20 -10.76
C VAL A 163 -2.48 -13.96 -11.75
N PHE A 164 -2.38 -12.87 -12.50
CA PHE A 164 -3.27 -12.54 -13.61
C PHE A 164 -2.68 -12.99 -14.96
N SER A 165 -3.52 -13.22 -15.96
CA SER A 165 -3.03 -13.40 -17.33
C SER A 165 -2.29 -12.15 -17.82
N GLU A 166 -1.21 -12.36 -18.57
CA GLU A 166 -0.39 -11.27 -19.13
C GLU A 166 -1.21 -10.38 -20.07
N ASN A 167 -2.07 -11.03 -20.87
CA ASN A 167 -2.97 -10.40 -21.82
C ASN A 167 -4.42 -10.59 -21.39
N ALA A 168 -5.23 -9.56 -21.61
CA ALA A 168 -6.68 -9.64 -21.60
C ALA A 168 -7.15 -9.84 -23.05
N ILE A 169 -8.20 -10.63 -23.25
CA ILE A 169 -8.75 -10.88 -24.59
C ILE A 169 -10.18 -10.34 -24.66
N VAL A 170 -10.53 -9.76 -25.81
CA VAL A 170 -11.92 -9.42 -26.14
C VAL A 170 -12.44 -10.50 -27.07
N ARG A 171 -13.59 -11.10 -26.75
CA ARG A 171 -14.24 -12.10 -27.61
C ARG A 171 -15.74 -11.93 -27.61
N ALA A 172 -16.36 -12.21 -28.75
CA ALA A 172 -17.81 -12.36 -28.84
C ALA A 172 -18.23 -13.71 -28.24
N SER A 173 -19.34 -13.72 -27.52
CA SER A 173 -19.96 -14.96 -27.04
C SER A 173 -20.72 -15.63 -28.18
N ALA A 174 -20.45 -16.91 -28.44
CA ALA A 174 -21.18 -17.68 -29.45
C ALA A 174 -22.68 -17.84 -29.12
N THR A 175 -23.08 -17.59 -27.87
CA THR A 175 -24.44 -17.82 -27.39
C THR A 175 -25.30 -16.56 -27.41
N ASP A 176 -24.69 -15.38 -27.22
CA ASP A 176 -25.41 -14.11 -27.00
C ASP A 176 -25.01 -13.02 -28.00
N ASP A 177 -24.01 -13.27 -28.88
CA ASP A 177 -23.40 -12.30 -29.81
C ASP A 177 -22.80 -11.04 -29.15
N GLU A 178 -22.80 -10.99 -27.81
CA GLU A 178 -22.23 -9.90 -27.02
C GLU A 178 -20.72 -10.00 -26.88
N LEU A 179 -20.06 -8.83 -26.78
CA LEU A 179 -18.61 -8.73 -26.59
C LEU A 179 -18.23 -8.78 -25.10
N TYR A 180 -17.24 -9.60 -24.77
CA TYR A 180 -16.71 -9.77 -23.42
C TYR A 180 -15.21 -9.56 -23.36
N LEU A 181 -14.78 -8.75 -22.40
CA LEU A 181 -13.39 -8.69 -21.93
C LEU A 181 -13.16 -9.83 -20.93
N VAL A 182 -12.19 -10.68 -21.23
CA VAL A 182 -11.84 -11.87 -20.44
C VAL A 182 -10.43 -11.74 -19.89
N ILE A 183 -10.30 -11.88 -18.57
CA ILE A 183 -9.03 -11.90 -17.84
C ILE A 183 -8.99 -13.19 -17.02
N ARG A 184 -7.85 -13.88 -17.00
CA ARG A 184 -7.68 -15.07 -16.17
C ARG A 184 -6.97 -14.70 -14.87
N VAL A 185 -7.38 -15.30 -13.77
CA VAL A 185 -6.73 -15.15 -12.46
C VAL A 185 -6.55 -16.52 -11.82
N ALA A 186 -5.43 -16.75 -11.14
CA ALA A 186 -5.13 -18.00 -10.46
C ALA A 186 -4.38 -17.75 -9.16
N GLU A 187 -4.65 -18.58 -8.15
CA GLU A 187 -3.85 -18.68 -6.94
C GLU A 187 -2.77 -19.75 -7.14
N MET A 188 -1.50 -19.37 -6.98
CA MET A 188 -0.36 -20.27 -7.21
C MET A 188 0.01 -21.08 -5.96
N ARG A 189 -0.49 -20.71 -4.78
CA ARG A 189 -0.22 -21.42 -3.52
C ARG A 189 -1.27 -22.52 -3.28
N SER A 190 -0.86 -23.58 -2.59
CA SER A 190 -1.74 -24.70 -2.20
C SER A 190 -2.86 -24.30 -1.22
N HIS A 191 -2.63 -23.28 -0.39
CA HIS A 191 -3.64 -22.79 0.54
C HIS A 191 -4.59 -21.83 -0.17
N GLN A 192 -5.88 -22.17 -0.15
CA GLN A 192 -6.92 -21.41 -0.82
C GLN A 192 -7.13 -20.03 -0.18
N LEU A 193 -7.45 -19.04 -1.02
CA LEU A 193 -7.93 -17.75 -0.60
C LEU A 193 -9.45 -17.82 -0.38
N CYS A 194 -9.89 -17.73 0.87
CA CYS A 194 -11.31 -17.66 1.20
C CYS A 194 -11.89 -16.28 0.88
N GLN A 195 -13.15 -16.24 0.42
CA GLN A 195 -13.91 -15.01 0.17
C GLN A 195 -13.16 -14.02 -0.73
N ALA A 196 -12.69 -14.49 -1.89
CA ALA A 196 -12.01 -13.61 -2.83
C ALA A 196 -13.03 -12.79 -3.63
N TYR A 197 -12.79 -11.48 -3.70
CA TYR A 197 -13.58 -10.54 -4.48
C TYR A 197 -12.70 -9.87 -5.53
N VAL A 198 -13.27 -9.54 -6.67
CA VAL A 198 -12.59 -8.85 -7.76
C VAL A 198 -13.30 -7.55 -8.06
N HIS A 199 -12.55 -6.46 -8.11
CA HIS A 199 -13.02 -5.17 -8.60
C HIS A 199 -12.18 -4.77 -9.81
N ALA A 200 -12.84 -4.25 -10.84
CA ALA A 200 -12.20 -3.75 -12.04
C ALA A 200 -12.56 -2.28 -12.23
N TYR A 201 -11.58 -1.48 -12.63
CA TYR A 201 -11.71 -0.06 -12.89
C TYR A 201 -11.03 0.27 -14.20
N ALA A 202 -11.71 1.02 -15.06
CA ALA A 202 -11.11 1.64 -16.24
C ALA A 202 -10.56 3.01 -15.83
N MET A 203 -9.32 3.29 -16.22
CA MET A 203 -8.66 4.57 -15.95
C MET A 203 -8.69 5.39 -17.24
N CYS A 204 -9.52 6.43 -17.27
CA CYS A 204 -9.73 7.28 -18.44
C CYS A 204 -9.18 8.69 -18.18
N ASP A 205 -8.69 9.35 -19.22
CA ASP A 205 -8.25 10.75 -19.13
C ASP A 205 -9.47 11.69 -19.11
N THR A 206 -9.36 12.84 -18.43
CA THR A 206 -10.46 13.82 -18.29
C THR A 206 -10.91 14.36 -19.63
N THR A 207 -9.98 14.49 -20.58
CA THR A 207 -10.26 14.98 -21.93
C THR A 207 -11.27 14.09 -22.65
N ASP A 208 -11.23 12.79 -22.38
CA ASP A 208 -12.07 11.79 -23.04
C ASP A 208 -13.46 11.71 -22.40
N VAL A 209 -13.60 12.13 -21.13
CA VAL A 209 -14.87 12.00 -20.37
C VAL A 209 -15.70 13.28 -20.40
N ILE A 210 -15.08 14.45 -20.28
CA ILE A 210 -15.79 15.73 -20.07
C ILE A 210 -15.64 16.67 -21.27
N GLY A 211 -14.65 16.46 -22.15
CA GLY A 211 -14.39 17.35 -23.29
C GLY A 211 -13.90 18.76 -22.91
N ASP A 212 -13.85 19.09 -21.61
CA ASP A 212 -13.36 20.36 -21.10
C ASP A 212 -11.84 20.36 -20.98
N THR A 213 -11.20 21.10 -21.89
CA THR A 213 -9.75 21.35 -21.88
C THR A 213 -9.29 22.16 -20.66
N ALA A 214 -10.20 22.85 -19.97
CA ALA A 214 -9.91 23.60 -18.75
C ALA A 214 -9.58 22.69 -17.55
N ALA A 215 -10.26 21.54 -17.39
CA ALA A 215 -9.99 20.59 -16.30
C ALA A 215 -8.60 19.94 -16.45
N ALA A 216 -8.18 19.66 -17.70
CA ALA A 216 -6.83 19.19 -18.00
C ALA A 216 -5.73 20.17 -17.56
N SER A 217 -6.02 21.48 -17.56
CA SER A 217 -5.07 22.53 -17.14
C SER A 217 -4.89 22.64 -15.62
N GLU A 218 -5.84 22.13 -14.81
CA GLU A 218 -5.77 22.14 -13.35
C GLU A 218 -4.96 20.98 -12.75
N GLY A 219 -4.53 20.02 -13.59
CA GLY A 219 -3.58 18.97 -13.25
C GLY A 219 -4.18 17.71 -12.63
N ALA A 220 -5.48 17.52 -12.79
CA ALA A 220 -6.21 16.27 -12.59
C ALA A 220 -7.12 16.12 -13.81
N ALA A 221 -7.39 14.94 -14.35
CA ALA A 221 -7.92 13.83 -13.58
C ALA A 221 -7.93 12.56 -14.44
N VAL A 222 -7.06 11.61 -14.08
CA VAL A 222 -7.35 10.22 -14.43
C VAL A 222 -8.58 9.82 -13.61
N HIS A 223 -9.69 9.55 -14.29
CA HIS A 223 -10.91 9.08 -13.66
C HIS A 223 -10.91 7.56 -13.60
N ALA A 224 -11.12 7.02 -12.40
CA ALA A 224 -11.35 5.61 -12.19
C ALA A 224 -12.85 5.30 -12.34
N LEU A 225 -13.26 4.78 -13.49
CA LEU A 225 -14.63 4.38 -13.76
C LEU A 225 -14.83 2.91 -13.35
N PRO A 226 -15.76 2.60 -12.43
CA PRO A 226 -16.00 1.23 -12.00
C PRO A 226 -16.56 0.41 -13.16
N MET A 227 -16.04 -0.81 -13.34
CA MET A 227 -16.51 -1.74 -14.35
C MET A 227 -17.44 -2.78 -13.72
N THR A 228 -18.60 -3.00 -14.32
CA THR A 228 -19.56 -4.03 -13.88
C THR A 228 -19.13 -5.40 -14.39
N LEU A 229 -18.72 -6.28 -13.48
CA LEU A 229 -18.32 -7.65 -13.84
C LEU A 229 -19.54 -8.54 -14.04
N THR A 230 -19.56 -9.30 -15.13
CA THR A 230 -20.56 -10.35 -15.37
C THR A 230 -20.20 -11.63 -14.61
N HIS A 231 -18.90 -11.90 -14.44
CA HIS A 231 -18.40 -13.00 -13.63
C HIS A 231 -17.06 -12.59 -12.98
N PRO A 232 -16.85 -12.84 -11.68
CA PRO A 232 -17.81 -13.37 -10.70
C PRO A 232 -18.87 -12.32 -10.32
N THR A 233 -20.10 -12.75 -10.02
CA THR A 233 -21.17 -11.88 -9.50
C THR A 233 -21.06 -11.60 -8.00
N GLY A 234 -20.13 -12.26 -7.30
CA GLY A 234 -19.89 -12.14 -5.87
C GLY A 234 -18.56 -12.77 -5.46
N GLU A 235 -18.58 -13.59 -4.41
CA GLU A 235 -17.40 -14.33 -3.98
C GLU A 235 -16.94 -15.35 -5.02
N MET A 236 -15.62 -15.44 -5.21
CA MET A 236 -15.00 -16.39 -6.10
C MET A 236 -14.13 -17.37 -5.32
N LEU A 237 -14.19 -18.63 -5.73
CA LEU A 237 -13.35 -19.69 -5.18
C LEU A 237 -12.16 -19.95 -6.13
N LEU A 238 -10.96 -19.47 -5.76
CA LEU A 238 -9.74 -19.67 -6.56
C LEU A 238 -9.04 -21.00 -6.25
N VAL A 239 -9.73 -22.14 -6.41
CA VAL A 239 -9.04 -23.46 -6.37
C VAL A 239 -8.34 -23.73 -7.69
N THR A 240 -9.01 -23.37 -8.78
CA THR A 240 -8.52 -23.49 -10.15
C THR A 240 -8.41 -22.10 -10.76
N PRO A 241 -7.64 -21.93 -11.84
CA PRO A 241 -7.65 -20.67 -12.56
C PRO A 241 -9.08 -20.30 -13.01
N CYS A 242 -9.55 -19.12 -12.61
CA CYS A 242 -10.88 -18.61 -12.89
C CYS A 242 -10.83 -17.51 -13.96
N PHE A 243 -11.96 -17.28 -14.61
CA PHE A 243 -12.14 -16.20 -15.57
C PHE A 243 -12.93 -15.06 -14.94
N ILE A 244 -12.42 -13.85 -15.13
CA ILE A 244 -13.11 -12.59 -14.88
C ILE A 244 -13.68 -12.14 -16.23
N LEU A 245 -14.99 -11.93 -16.28
CA LEU A 245 -15.73 -11.55 -17.47
C LEU A 245 -16.37 -10.19 -17.24
N HIS A 246 -16.12 -9.27 -18.16
CA HIS A 246 -16.79 -7.99 -18.22
C HIS A 246 -17.47 -7.84 -19.58
N ARG A 247 -18.80 -7.66 -19.58
CA ARG A 247 -19.56 -7.40 -20.79
C ARG A 247 -19.31 -5.97 -21.27
N LEU A 248 -18.94 -5.82 -22.54
CA LEU A 248 -18.71 -4.53 -23.19
C LEU A 248 -20.06 -3.98 -23.70
N ASP A 249 -20.88 -3.53 -22.75
CA ASP A 249 -22.15 -2.85 -23.04
C ASP A 249 -21.96 -1.35 -23.29
N VAL A 250 -23.04 -0.65 -23.67
CA VAL A 250 -23.13 0.83 -23.71
C VAL A 250 -22.75 1.49 -22.38
N ARG A 251 -22.89 0.76 -21.25
CA ARG A 251 -22.47 1.23 -19.92
C ARG A 251 -21.01 0.94 -19.59
N SER A 252 -20.31 0.19 -20.44
CA SER A 252 -18.91 -0.13 -20.24
C SER A 252 -18.04 1.09 -20.57
N PRO A 253 -17.12 1.49 -19.68
CA PRO A 253 -16.17 2.55 -19.98
C PRO A 253 -15.12 2.16 -21.03
N LEU A 254 -15.11 0.90 -21.48
CA LEU A 254 -14.15 0.38 -22.47
C LEU A 254 -14.77 0.16 -23.85
N LEU A 255 -16.05 0.52 -24.04
CA LEU A 255 -16.68 0.41 -25.34
C LEU A 255 -16.01 1.40 -26.32
N PRO A 256 -15.47 0.93 -27.46
CA PRO A 256 -14.91 1.83 -28.46
C PRO A 256 -15.98 2.79 -29.00
N PRO A 257 -15.66 4.08 -29.23
CA PRO A 257 -16.61 5.08 -29.73
C PRO A 257 -17.36 4.66 -31.01
N GLU A 258 -16.71 3.88 -31.87
CA GLU A 258 -17.27 3.38 -33.15
C GLU A 258 -18.40 2.35 -32.94
N LEU A 259 -18.40 1.67 -31.80
CA LEU A 259 -19.39 0.66 -31.41
C LEU A 259 -20.40 1.21 -30.41
N ASP A 260 -20.28 2.48 -30.01
CA ASP A 260 -21.24 3.15 -29.15
C ASP A 260 -22.44 3.65 -29.98
N PRO A 261 -23.65 3.06 -29.81
CA PRO A 261 -24.84 3.49 -30.52
C PRO A 261 -25.21 4.95 -30.19
N MET A 262 -24.69 5.53 -29.11
CA MET A 262 -24.93 6.92 -28.71
C MET A 262 -24.08 7.93 -29.49
N HIS A 263 -22.88 7.52 -29.94
CA HIS A 263 -21.98 8.37 -30.74
C HIS A 263 -22.43 8.50 -32.21
N THR A 264 -23.23 7.55 -32.69
CA THR A 264 -23.89 7.63 -34.01
C THR A 264 -25.14 8.52 -34.01
N ARG A 265 -25.60 8.98 -32.84
CA ARG A 265 -26.75 9.89 -32.72
C ARG A 265 -26.29 11.34 -32.74
N PRO A 266 -26.96 12.22 -33.52
CA PRO A 266 -26.67 13.64 -33.46
C PRO A 266 -26.88 14.17 -32.02
N PRO A 267 -26.08 15.15 -31.55
CA PRO A 267 -26.11 15.65 -30.16
C PRO A 267 -27.47 16.12 -29.64
N ALA A 268 -28.42 16.41 -30.54
CA ALA A 268 -29.78 16.81 -30.20
C ALA A 268 -30.60 15.70 -29.54
N ASP A 269 -30.29 14.42 -29.83
CA ASP A 269 -31.10 13.27 -29.40
C ASP A 269 -30.62 12.67 -28.07
N TRP A 270 -29.60 13.25 -27.43
CA TRP A 270 -29.00 12.74 -26.20
C TRP A 270 -29.89 12.91 -24.97
N TYR A 271 -30.87 13.83 -25.03
CA TYR A 271 -31.79 14.14 -23.93
C TYR A 271 -33.16 13.46 -24.05
N ASP A 272 -33.48 12.87 -25.20
CA ASP A 272 -34.72 12.12 -25.39
C ASP A 272 -34.55 10.68 -24.89
N ILE A 273 -34.58 10.52 -23.57
CA ILE A 273 -34.76 9.22 -22.93
C ILE A 273 -36.23 8.84 -23.14
N PRO A 274 -36.55 7.76 -23.89
CA PRO A 274 -37.92 7.29 -23.96
C PRO A 274 -38.35 6.91 -22.54
N GLN A 275 -39.40 7.55 -22.03
CA GLN A 275 -40.02 7.10 -20.80
C GLN A 275 -40.46 5.65 -21.03
N LEU A 276 -39.86 4.72 -20.29
CA LEU A 276 -40.27 3.32 -20.24
C LEU A 276 -41.74 3.29 -19.79
N SER A 277 -42.63 3.05 -20.75
CA SER A 277 -44.00 2.67 -20.49
C SER A 277 -44.03 1.19 -20.09
N HIS A 278 -44.42 0.98 -18.82
CA HIS A 278 -44.78 -0.26 -18.13
C HIS A 278 -43.65 -1.17 -17.63
#